data_AF-A0A2S8RES9-F1
#
_entry.id   AF-A0A2S8RES9-F1
#
_cell.length_a   1.000
_cell.length_b   1.000
_cell.length_c   1.000
_cell.angle_alpha   90.00
_cell.angle_beta   90.00
_cell.angle_gamma   90.00
#
_symmetry.space_group_name_H-M   'P 1'
#
loop_
_entity.id
_entity.type
_entity.pdbx_description
1 polymer ?
#
loop_
_entity_poly.entity_id
_entity_poly.type
_entity_poly.pdbx_seq_one_letter_code
_entity_poly.pdbx_strand_id
1 'polypeptide(L)'
;MKRFFSGIAAGMFVIMFLFTGSIVAFPTFASNYVPEGIPVIRQLKEIQNNYNEAKVEIEEIKRENDYIKQQNEEMKLENEELKRTIKEIEGENITEYQTSEGIDPADNQIIQGMVIRFVKALYRGDIETMKEMCNDEFKGKIANERTEILFSNDGSYVYLNDTNVIFTQITNVAKEGDVYYVFVRLNDGIYEDAADYQLNFELEKINGEFLISFVGKDA
;
A
#
# COMPACT_ATOMS: atom_id res chain seq x y z
N MET A 1 1.30 -0.09 90.51
CA MET A 1 2.40 -0.05 89.51
C MET A 1 2.16 -0.89 88.24
N LYS A 2 1.52 -2.08 88.28
CA LYS A 2 1.27 -2.91 87.08
C LYS A 2 0.32 -2.30 86.02
N ARG A 3 -0.70 -1.52 86.42
CA ARG A 3 -1.67 -0.90 85.50
C ARG A 3 -1.12 0.26 84.65
N PHE A 4 -0.10 0.98 85.14
CA PHE A 4 0.51 2.11 84.42
C PHE A 4 1.45 1.66 83.30
N PHE A 5 2.23 0.60 83.53
CA PHE A 5 3.08 -0.03 82.50
C PHE A 5 2.27 -0.69 81.38
N SER A 6 1.07 -1.21 81.69
CA SER A 6 0.15 -1.81 80.72
C SER A 6 -0.45 -0.78 79.76
N GLY A 7 -0.75 0.44 80.23
CA GLY A 7 -1.29 1.51 79.38
C GLY A 7 -0.27 2.09 78.40
N ILE A 8 0.99 2.23 78.83
CA ILE A 8 2.10 2.71 77.97
C ILE A 8 2.46 1.65 76.92
N ALA A 9 2.51 0.36 77.31
CA ALA A 9 2.77 -0.73 76.38
C ALA A 9 1.66 -0.87 75.32
N ALA A 10 0.38 -0.77 75.73
CA ALA A 10 -0.75 -0.78 74.81
C ALA A 10 -0.72 0.44 73.86
N GLY A 11 -0.38 1.63 74.37
CA GLY A 11 -0.21 2.83 73.55
C GLY A 11 0.90 2.70 72.51
N MET A 12 2.07 2.18 72.91
CA MET A 12 3.17 1.92 71.97
C MET A 12 2.82 0.86 70.93
N PHE A 13 2.05 -0.16 71.30
CA PHE A 13 1.60 -1.20 70.38
C PHE A 13 0.63 -0.62 69.34
N VAL A 14 -0.32 0.22 69.75
CA VAL A 14 -1.25 0.90 68.82
C VAL A 14 -0.50 1.84 67.88
N ILE A 15 0.48 2.59 68.38
CA ILE A 15 1.31 3.48 67.55
C ILE A 15 2.12 2.65 66.54
N MET A 16 2.79 1.58 66.96
CA MET A 16 3.51 0.69 66.05
C MET A 16 2.57 0.06 65.01
N PHE A 17 1.37 -0.38 65.42
CA PHE A 17 0.40 -1.00 64.53
C PHE A 17 -0.12 0.00 63.48
N LEU A 18 -0.38 1.25 63.88
CA LEU A 18 -0.76 2.34 62.98
C LEU A 18 0.37 2.65 61.99
N PHE A 19 1.62 2.75 62.47
CA PHE A 19 2.78 2.96 61.59
C PHE A 19 2.97 1.82 60.58
N THR A 20 2.84 0.56 61.00
CA THR A 20 2.95 -0.58 60.09
C THR A 20 1.78 -0.66 59.11
N GLY A 21 0.56 -0.33 59.55
CA GLY A 21 -0.62 -0.31 58.68
C GLY A 21 -0.56 0.78 57.62
N SER A 22 -0.03 1.96 57.97
CA SER A 22 0.17 3.06 57.03
C SER A 22 1.22 2.76 55.94
N ILE A 23 2.25 1.98 56.24
CA ILE A 23 3.26 1.54 55.25
C ILE A 23 2.65 0.62 54.19
N VAL A 24 1.71 -0.26 54.58
CA VAL A 24 1.05 -1.19 53.65
C VAL A 24 -0.05 -0.50 52.84
N ALA A 25 -0.81 0.41 53.45
CA ALA A 25 -1.92 1.10 52.78
C ALA A 25 -1.49 2.27 51.89
N PHE A 26 -0.34 2.91 52.17
CA PHE A 26 0.12 4.10 51.45
C PHE A 26 1.62 4.01 51.09
N PRO A 27 1.97 3.39 49.95
CA PRO A 27 3.37 3.22 49.52
C PRO A 27 4.16 4.54 49.44
N THR A 28 3.48 5.64 49.09
CA THR A 28 4.06 7.01 48.99
C THR A 28 4.44 7.60 50.36
N PHE A 29 3.82 7.15 51.45
CA PHE A 29 4.18 7.55 52.81
C PHE A 29 5.42 6.80 53.30
N ALA A 30 5.52 5.51 52.94
CA ALA A 30 6.66 4.64 53.26
C ALA A 30 7.96 5.10 52.58
N SER A 31 7.91 5.58 51.34
CA SER A 31 9.12 6.04 50.63
C SER A 31 9.67 7.38 51.12
N ASN A 32 8.84 8.23 51.76
CA ASN A 32 9.21 9.58 52.18
C ASN A 32 9.53 9.73 53.67
N TYR A 33 8.98 8.90 54.57
CA TYR A 33 9.04 9.12 56.03
C TYR A 33 9.61 7.95 56.84
N VAL A 34 9.99 6.83 56.21
CA VAL A 34 10.51 5.64 56.90
C VAL A 34 11.99 5.43 56.54
N PRO A 35 12.89 5.09 57.49
CA PRO A 35 14.32 4.95 57.23
C PRO A 35 14.62 3.91 56.14
N GLU A 36 15.54 4.23 55.22
CA GLU A 36 15.97 3.38 54.08
C GLU A 36 16.61 2.03 54.46
N GLY A 37 16.72 1.73 55.76
CA GLY A 37 17.22 0.47 56.31
C GLY A 37 16.21 -0.69 56.28
N ILE A 38 14.94 -0.46 55.94
CA ILE A 38 13.93 -1.53 55.85
C ILE A 38 13.95 -2.17 54.45
N PRO A 39 14.25 -3.48 54.31
CA PRO A 39 14.44 -4.15 53.02
C PRO A 39 13.25 -4.02 52.05
N VAL A 40 12.02 -4.06 52.58
CA VAL A 40 10.79 -3.97 51.77
C VAL A 40 10.64 -2.59 51.10
N ILE A 41 11.04 -1.52 51.78
CA ILE A 41 10.94 -0.15 51.26
C ILE A 41 11.96 0.08 50.16
N ARG A 42 13.15 -0.51 50.29
CA ARG A 42 14.17 -0.50 49.23
C ARG A 42 13.67 -1.19 47.96
N GLN A 43 13.08 -2.38 48.10
CA GLN A 43 12.50 -3.12 46.96
C GLN A 43 11.35 -2.34 46.30
N LEU A 44 10.47 -1.69 47.08
CA LEU A 44 9.40 -0.85 46.52
C LEU A 44 9.95 0.36 45.75
N LYS A 45 11.00 1.02 46.27
CA LYS A 45 11.66 2.14 45.61
C LYS A 45 12.38 1.71 44.32
N GLU A 46 13.03 0.55 44.32
CA GLU A 46 13.65 -0.06 43.14
C GLU A 46 12.59 -0.42 42.08
N ILE A 47 11.48 -1.05 42.45
CA ILE A 47 10.37 -1.35 41.52
C ILE A 47 9.78 -0.07 40.93
N GLN A 48 9.60 0.97 41.75
CA GLN A 48 9.08 2.25 41.27
C GLN A 48 10.04 2.95 40.31
N ASN A 49 11.34 2.91 40.58
CA ASN A 49 12.36 3.45 39.69
C ASN A 49 12.38 2.69 38.36
N ASN A 50 12.44 1.35 38.40
CA ASN A 50 12.41 0.50 37.21
C ASN A 50 11.14 0.73 36.38
N TYR A 51 9.98 0.91 37.02
CA TYR A 51 8.73 1.23 36.34
C TYR A 51 8.78 2.59 35.64
N ASN A 52 9.36 3.61 36.29
CA ASN A 52 9.50 4.94 35.70
C ASN A 52 10.50 4.93 34.54
N GLU A 53 11.62 4.21 34.68
CA GLU A 53 12.60 4.01 33.61
C GLU A 53 11.97 3.29 32.41
N ALA A 54 11.28 2.18 32.65
CA ALA A 54 10.56 1.45 31.60
C ALA A 54 9.48 2.31 30.93
N LYS A 55 8.81 3.20 31.67
CA LYS A 55 7.83 4.13 31.10
C LYS A 55 8.49 5.14 30.15
N VAL A 56 9.65 5.68 30.54
CA VAL A 56 10.43 6.61 29.70
C VAL A 56 10.89 5.89 28.43
N GLU A 57 11.41 4.67 28.55
CA GLU A 57 11.84 3.84 27.44
C GLU A 57 10.68 3.53 26.48
N ILE A 58 9.49 3.19 27.00
CA ILE A 58 8.28 2.97 26.18
C ILE A 58 7.88 4.26 25.43
N GLU A 59 7.99 5.42 26.06
CA GLU A 59 7.70 6.70 25.41
C GLU A 59 8.73 7.06 24.33
N GLU A 60 10.00 6.67 24.50
CA GLU A 60 11.05 6.79 23.47
C GLU A 60 10.80 5.85 22.30
N ILE A 61 10.53 4.57 22.57
CA ILE A 61 10.20 3.57 21.55
C ILE A 61 8.96 3.98 20.75
N LYS A 62 7.95 4.58 21.38
CA LYS A 62 6.78 5.11 20.65
C LYS A 62 7.16 6.23 19.69
N ARG A 63 7.99 7.19 20.14
CA ARG A 63 8.47 8.29 19.30
C ARG A 63 9.31 7.77 18.13
N GLU A 64 10.20 6.82 18.37
CA GLU A 64 11.00 6.19 17.32
C GLU A 64 10.14 5.43 16.31
N ASN A 65 9.13 4.68 16.78
CA ASN A 65 8.20 3.99 15.90
C ASN A 65 7.39 4.96 15.03
N ASP A 66 6.94 6.08 15.59
CA ASP A 66 6.21 7.09 14.81
C ASP A 66 7.12 7.76 13.78
N TYR A 67 8.39 8.03 14.13
CA TYR A 67 9.39 8.53 13.20
C TYR A 67 9.69 7.52 12.07
N ILE A 68 9.88 6.24 12.40
CA ILE A 68 10.11 5.18 11.41
C ILE A 68 8.90 5.02 10.47
N LYS A 69 7.67 5.15 10.99
CA LYS A 69 6.47 5.14 10.15
C LYS A 69 6.46 6.29 9.16
N GLN A 70 6.77 7.51 9.61
CA GLN A 70 6.86 8.68 8.74
C GLN A 70 7.93 8.48 7.66
N GLN A 71 9.13 8.04 8.03
CA GLN A 71 10.21 7.75 7.07
C GLN A 71 9.82 6.66 6.06
N ASN A 72 9.10 5.61 6.50
CA ASN A 72 8.61 4.58 5.60
C ASN A 72 7.54 5.09 4.62
N GLU A 73 6.67 6.01 5.05
CA GLU A 73 5.69 6.66 4.18
C GLU A 73 6.38 7.56 3.15
N GLU A 74 7.36 8.36 3.58
CA GLU A 74 8.18 9.20 2.69
C GLU A 74 8.94 8.35 1.65
N MET A 75 9.63 7.29 2.08
CA MET A 75 10.33 6.38 1.16
C MET A 75 9.38 5.67 0.19
N LYS A 76 8.14 5.35 0.60
CA LYS A 76 7.15 4.78 -0.33
C LYS A 76 6.78 5.80 -1.40
N LEU A 77 6.53 7.05 -1.03
CA LEU A 77 6.21 8.11 -1.98
C LEU A 77 7.37 8.36 -2.96
N GLU A 78 8.60 8.44 -2.45
CA GLU A 78 9.81 8.61 -3.27
C GLU A 78 10.02 7.42 -4.23
N ASN A 79 9.85 6.18 -3.76
CA ASN A 79 9.91 5.00 -4.62
C ASN A 79 8.82 5.02 -5.72
N GLU A 80 7.60 5.46 -5.39
CA GLU A 80 6.52 5.59 -6.38
C GLU A 80 6.76 6.71 -7.39
N GLU A 81 7.54 7.74 -7.04
CA GLU A 81 7.97 8.79 -7.95
C GLU A 81 9.11 8.33 -8.85
N LEU A 82 10.12 7.66 -8.29
CA LEU A 82 11.27 7.11 -9.03
C LEU A 82 10.88 6.05 -10.07
N LYS A 83 9.78 5.32 -9.85
CA LYS A 83 9.26 4.33 -10.80
C LYS A 83 8.58 4.93 -12.03
N ARG A 84 8.43 6.27 -12.10
CA ARG A 84 7.74 6.95 -13.20
C ARG A 84 8.74 7.49 -14.21
N THR A 85 8.46 7.29 -15.49
CA THR A 85 9.22 7.90 -16.58
C THR A 85 8.29 8.28 -17.72
N ILE A 86 8.33 9.54 -18.18
CA ILE A 86 7.57 9.94 -19.37
C ILE A 86 8.30 9.39 -20.61
N LYS A 87 7.59 8.65 -21.44
CA LYS A 87 8.11 8.06 -22.69
C LYS A 87 7.23 8.46 -23.87
N GLU A 88 7.87 8.67 -25.01
CA GLU A 88 7.17 8.81 -26.29
C GLU A 88 6.91 7.41 -26.88
N ILE A 89 5.65 7.04 -27.04
CA ILE A 89 5.23 5.73 -27.57
C ILE A 89 4.18 5.98 -28.65
N GLU A 90 4.48 5.62 -29.90
CA GLU A 90 3.61 5.85 -31.06
C GLU A 90 3.10 7.30 -31.18
N GLY A 91 3.96 8.27 -30.85
CA GLY A 91 3.67 9.71 -30.89
C GLY A 91 2.91 10.26 -29.66
N GLU A 92 2.64 9.43 -28.65
CA GLU A 92 2.01 9.85 -27.39
C GLU A 92 3.05 9.98 -26.29
N ASN A 93 2.95 11.03 -25.46
CA ASN A 93 3.76 11.16 -24.24
C ASN A 93 3.02 10.52 -23.07
N ILE A 94 3.45 9.32 -22.67
CA ILE A 94 2.76 8.49 -21.67
C ILE A 94 3.67 8.31 -20.46
N THR A 95 3.10 8.38 -19.26
CA THR A 95 3.83 8.04 -18.04
C THR A 95 3.96 6.52 -17.92
N GLU A 96 5.17 6.01 -18.06
CA GLU A 96 5.48 4.60 -17.80
C GLU A 96 5.68 4.37 -16.29
N TYR A 97 5.04 3.32 -15.76
CA TYR A 97 5.24 2.81 -14.41
C TYR A 97 5.97 1.47 -14.42
N GLN A 98 7.08 1.39 -13.69
CA GLN A 98 7.81 0.14 -13.47
C GLN A 98 7.13 -0.67 -12.37
N THR A 99 6.38 -1.72 -12.74
CA THR A 99 5.61 -2.59 -11.84
C THR A 99 6.18 -4.00 -11.71
N SER A 100 7.17 -4.36 -12.53
CA SER A 100 7.86 -5.66 -12.51
C SER A 100 9.36 -5.51 -12.86
N GLU A 101 10.12 -6.62 -12.79
CA GLU A 101 11.52 -6.66 -13.29
C GLU A 101 11.62 -6.31 -14.79
N GLY A 102 10.51 -6.41 -15.53
CA GLY A 102 10.44 -6.08 -16.95
C GLY A 102 10.98 -7.18 -17.85
N ILE A 103 11.00 -6.89 -19.14
CA ILE A 103 11.63 -7.72 -20.18
C ILE A 103 12.72 -6.92 -20.89
N ASP A 104 13.33 -7.50 -21.93
CA ASP A 104 14.27 -6.78 -22.78
C ASP A 104 13.67 -5.44 -23.26
N PRO A 105 14.42 -4.31 -23.18
CA PRO A 105 13.89 -3.00 -23.53
C PRO A 105 13.34 -2.88 -24.95
N ALA A 106 13.90 -3.60 -25.92
CA ALA A 106 13.41 -3.58 -27.30
C ALA A 106 12.07 -4.31 -27.41
N ASP A 107 11.96 -5.51 -26.81
CA ASP A 107 10.69 -6.24 -26.74
C ASP A 107 9.62 -5.44 -25.97
N ASN A 108 10.00 -4.75 -24.87
CA ASN A 108 9.11 -3.87 -24.11
C ASN A 108 8.54 -2.74 -24.98
N GLN A 109 9.40 -2.06 -25.75
CA GLN A 109 8.96 -0.99 -26.65
C GLN A 109 8.06 -1.51 -27.77
N ILE A 110 8.34 -2.69 -28.32
CA ILE A 110 7.51 -3.33 -29.36
C ILE A 110 6.10 -3.61 -28.83
N ILE A 111 6.00 -4.24 -27.65
CA ILE A 111 4.72 -4.60 -27.05
C ILE A 111 3.93 -3.35 -26.66
N GLN A 112 4.56 -2.38 -26.00
CA GLN A 112 3.89 -1.12 -25.64
C GLN A 112 3.39 -0.39 -26.89
N GLY A 113 4.21 -0.29 -27.94
CA GLY A 113 3.80 0.33 -29.20
C GLY A 113 2.64 -0.41 -29.86
N MET A 114 2.65 -1.75 -29.86
CA MET A 114 1.54 -2.57 -30.36
C MET A 114 0.24 -2.28 -29.62
N VAL A 115 0.28 -2.21 -28.29
CA VAL A 115 -0.90 -1.94 -27.47
C VAL A 115 -1.44 -0.53 -27.70
N ILE A 116 -0.58 0.49 -27.80
CA ILE A 116 -1.03 1.85 -28.13
C ILE A 116 -1.66 1.90 -29.52
N ARG A 117 -1.07 1.23 -30.53
CA ARG A 117 -1.68 1.11 -31.86
C ARG A 117 -3.02 0.40 -31.82
N PHE A 118 -3.14 -0.67 -31.03
CA PHE A 118 -4.40 -1.40 -30.87
C PHE A 118 -5.50 -0.49 -30.30
N VAL A 119 -5.22 0.24 -29.22
CA VAL A 119 -6.17 1.20 -28.65
C VAL A 119 -6.53 2.29 -29.67
N LYS A 120 -5.57 2.85 -30.40
CA LYS A 120 -5.85 3.83 -31.46
C LYS A 120 -6.73 3.26 -32.57
N ALA A 121 -6.51 2.00 -32.99
CA ALA A 121 -7.33 1.32 -33.97
C ALA A 121 -8.74 1.05 -33.44
N LEU A 122 -8.86 0.66 -32.18
CA LEU A 122 -10.11 0.46 -31.46
C LEU A 122 -10.97 1.73 -31.46
N TYR A 123 -10.40 2.88 -31.09
CA TYR A 123 -11.07 4.19 -31.14
C TYR A 123 -11.30 4.73 -32.55
N ARG A 124 -10.75 4.10 -33.60
CA ARG A 124 -11.08 4.42 -34.99
C ARG A 124 -12.12 3.47 -35.58
N GLY A 125 -12.52 2.43 -34.83
CA GLY A 125 -13.30 1.32 -35.37
C GLY A 125 -12.56 0.53 -36.46
N ASP A 126 -11.22 0.60 -36.50
CA ASP A 126 -10.39 -0.07 -37.50
C ASP A 126 -10.13 -1.53 -37.12
N ILE A 127 -11.14 -2.36 -37.41
CA ILE A 127 -11.16 -3.78 -37.07
C ILE A 127 -10.03 -4.56 -37.75
N GLU A 128 -9.69 -4.21 -38.98
CA GLU A 128 -8.68 -4.95 -39.74
C GLU A 128 -7.29 -4.71 -39.16
N THR A 129 -6.96 -3.44 -38.84
CA THR A 129 -5.72 -3.12 -38.11
C THR A 129 -5.67 -3.82 -36.76
N MET A 130 -6.78 -3.88 -36.00
CA MET A 130 -6.80 -4.63 -34.74
C MET A 130 -6.50 -6.11 -34.93
N LYS A 131 -7.12 -6.75 -35.93
CA LYS A 131 -6.90 -8.18 -36.21
C LYS A 131 -5.45 -8.48 -36.58
N GLU A 132 -4.78 -7.61 -37.32
CA GLU A 132 -3.36 -7.80 -37.69
C GLU A 132 -2.43 -7.92 -36.47
N MET A 133 -2.80 -7.32 -35.33
CA MET A 133 -2.04 -7.37 -34.09
C MET A 133 -2.41 -8.53 -33.16
N CYS A 134 -3.40 -9.35 -33.51
CA CYS A 134 -3.96 -10.37 -32.62
C CYS A 134 -3.51 -11.79 -33.01
N ASN A 135 -3.56 -12.72 -32.05
CA ASN A 135 -3.45 -14.15 -32.35
C ASN A 135 -4.74 -14.63 -33.04
N ASP A 136 -4.70 -15.81 -33.67
CA ASP A 136 -5.81 -16.30 -34.48
C ASP A 136 -7.10 -16.55 -33.67
N GLU A 137 -6.97 -16.93 -32.40
CA GLU A 137 -8.12 -17.08 -31.51
C GLU A 137 -8.79 -15.73 -31.25
N PHE A 138 -8.02 -14.71 -30.86
CA PHE A 138 -8.55 -13.39 -30.53
C PHE A 138 -9.03 -12.64 -31.77
N LYS A 139 -8.40 -12.82 -32.93
CA LYS A 139 -8.93 -12.40 -34.24
C LYS A 139 -10.34 -12.93 -34.47
N GLY A 140 -10.58 -14.21 -34.15
CA GLY A 140 -11.89 -14.85 -34.26
C GLY A 140 -12.94 -14.22 -33.35
N LYS A 141 -12.55 -13.80 -32.14
CA LYS A 141 -13.43 -13.08 -31.20
C LYS A 141 -13.79 -11.68 -31.76
N ILE A 142 -12.78 -10.90 -32.18
CA ILE A 142 -12.96 -9.57 -32.79
C ILE A 142 -13.82 -9.63 -34.07
N ALA A 143 -13.73 -10.70 -34.86
CA ALA A 143 -14.49 -10.82 -36.12
C ALA A 143 -15.98 -11.14 -35.91
N ASN A 144 -16.32 -11.87 -34.85
CA ASN A 144 -17.69 -12.36 -34.60
C ASN A 144 -18.49 -11.42 -33.70
N GLU A 145 -17.80 -10.69 -32.83
CA GLU A 145 -18.37 -9.66 -31.97
C GLU A 145 -18.20 -8.34 -32.71
N ARG A 146 -19.30 -7.79 -33.26
CA ARG A 146 -19.30 -6.35 -33.57
C ARG A 146 -18.82 -5.66 -32.29
N THR A 147 -17.95 -4.68 -32.43
CA THR A 147 -17.21 -3.87 -31.45
C THR A 147 -17.99 -3.30 -30.24
N GLU A 148 -19.24 -3.72 -30.08
CA GLU A 148 -20.24 -3.50 -29.05
C GLU A 148 -19.88 -4.06 -27.64
N ILE A 149 -18.86 -4.93 -27.50
CA ILE A 149 -18.53 -5.60 -26.21
C ILE A 149 -17.27 -5.06 -25.51
N LEU A 150 -16.36 -4.37 -26.20
CA LEU A 150 -15.09 -3.96 -25.58
C LEU A 150 -15.22 -2.83 -24.54
N PHE A 151 -16.36 -2.14 -24.47
CA PHE A 151 -16.60 -1.07 -23.49
C PHE A 151 -18.04 -1.02 -22.96
N SER A 152 -18.48 -2.02 -22.22
CA SER A 152 -19.59 -1.81 -21.29
C SER A 152 -19.69 -2.89 -20.21
N ASN A 153 -19.75 -2.47 -18.94
CA ASN A 153 -20.24 -3.29 -17.83
C ASN A 153 -21.78 -3.21 -17.67
N ASP A 154 -22.49 -2.49 -18.55
CA ASP A 154 -23.93 -2.14 -18.42
C ASP A 154 -24.80 -2.28 -19.70
N GLY A 155 -24.26 -2.82 -20.80
CA GLY A 155 -24.97 -3.04 -22.07
C GLY A 155 -25.24 -1.81 -22.94
N SER A 156 -24.55 -0.67 -22.75
CA SER A 156 -24.73 0.53 -23.58
C SER A 156 -23.64 0.67 -24.67
N TYR A 157 -24.07 0.81 -25.93
CA TYR A 157 -23.21 0.87 -27.12
C TYR A 157 -22.81 2.30 -27.45
N VAL A 158 -21.51 2.62 -27.48
CA VAL A 158 -21.02 3.90 -28.02
C VAL A 158 -19.98 3.63 -29.10
N TYR A 159 -20.32 3.98 -30.33
CA TYR A 159 -19.33 4.16 -31.39
C TYR A 159 -18.41 5.31 -30.97
N LEU A 160 -17.18 5.01 -30.56
CA LEU A 160 -16.18 6.04 -30.26
C LEU A 160 -15.64 6.57 -31.60
N ASN A 161 -16.46 7.29 -32.36
CA ASN A 161 -16.02 8.03 -33.55
C ASN A 161 -15.45 9.41 -33.14
N ASP A 162 -14.88 9.48 -31.94
CA ASP A 162 -14.38 10.71 -31.31
C ASP A 162 -12.92 10.51 -30.97
N THR A 163 -12.07 11.29 -31.63
CA THR A 163 -10.63 11.07 -31.81
C THR A 163 -9.76 11.36 -30.59
N ASN A 164 -10.36 11.53 -29.40
CA ASN A 164 -9.68 12.08 -28.23
C ASN A 164 -9.57 11.05 -27.10
N VAL A 165 -8.92 9.91 -27.37
CA VAL A 165 -8.39 9.06 -26.30
C VAL A 165 -7.11 9.69 -25.76
N ILE A 166 -7.05 9.86 -24.44
CA ILE A 166 -5.88 10.37 -23.73
C ILE A 166 -5.22 9.19 -23.01
N PHE A 167 -3.97 8.92 -23.34
CA PHE A 167 -3.15 7.91 -22.66
C PHE A 167 -2.51 8.54 -21.42
N THR A 168 -2.95 8.14 -20.23
CA THR A 168 -2.43 8.73 -18.99
C THR A 168 -1.25 7.94 -18.46
N GLN A 169 -1.35 6.60 -18.48
CA GLN A 169 -0.33 5.72 -17.92
C GLN A 169 -0.18 4.43 -18.75
N ILE A 170 1.02 3.86 -18.72
CA ILE A 170 1.30 2.51 -19.21
C ILE A 170 2.27 1.82 -18.24
N THR A 171 2.18 0.51 -18.05
CA THR A 171 3.18 -0.22 -17.26
C THR A 171 4.35 -0.68 -18.15
N ASN A 172 5.50 -0.97 -17.53
CA ASN A 172 6.46 -1.86 -18.18
C ASN A 172 5.82 -3.25 -18.39
N VAL A 173 6.34 -3.99 -19.37
CA VAL A 173 5.81 -5.31 -19.70
C VAL A 173 6.29 -6.31 -18.67
N ALA A 174 5.35 -6.94 -17.97
CA ALA A 174 5.63 -8.10 -17.12
C ALA A 174 5.55 -9.38 -17.95
N LYS A 175 6.34 -10.39 -17.60
CA LYS A 175 6.28 -11.72 -18.22
C LYS A 175 6.05 -12.78 -17.16
N GLU A 176 5.01 -13.59 -17.33
CA GLU A 176 4.74 -14.75 -16.50
C GLU A 176 4.57 -15.98 -17.40
N GLY A 177 5.49 -16.94 -17.27
CA GLY A 177 5.56 -18.08 -18.20
C GLY A 177 5.77 -17.60 -19.65
N ASP A 178 4.82 -17.93 -20.52
CA ASP A 178 4.84 -17.56 -21.93
C ASP A 178 3.95 -16.34 -22.27
N VAL A 179 3.29 -15.76 -21.26
CA VAL A 179 2.37 -14.64 -21.42
C VAL A 179 3.03 -13.33 -20.99
N TYR A 180 2.77 -12.29 -21.77
CA TYR A 180 3.25 -10.94 -21.55
C TYR A 180 2.08 -10.04 -21.18
N TYR A 181 2.24 -9.27 -20.10
CA TYR A 181 1.19 -8.43 -19.54
C TYR A 181 1.58 -6.96 -19.61
N VAL A 182 0.65 -6.13 -20.06
CA VAL A 182 0.80 -4.68 -20.02
C VAL A 182 -0.54 -4.02 -19.76
N PHE A 183 -0.53 -2.98 -18.93
CA PHE A 183 -1.73 -2.24 -18.59
C PHE A 183 -1.63 -0.83 -19.13
N VAL A 184 -2.74 -0.29 -19.63
CA VAL A 184 -2.84 1.08 -20.11
C VAL A 184 -4.01 1.75 -19.42
N ARG A 185 -3.77 2.93 -18.84
CA ARG A 185 -4.82 3.81 -18.35
C ARG A 185 -5.15 4.88 -19.36
N LEU A 186 -6.44 5.06 -19.56
CA LEU A 186 -7.03 5.89 -20.58
C LEU A 186 -8.08 6.81 -19.97
N ASN A 187 -8.22 7.98 -20.57
CA ASN A 187 -9.32 8.89 -20.34
C ASN A 187 -9.94 9.23 -21.70
N ASP A 188 -11.27 9.18 -21.80
CA ASP A 188 -11.97 9.69 -22.96
C ASP A 188 -13.06 10.67 -22.53
N GLY A 189 -13.18 11.78 -23.28
CA GLY A 189 -14.13 12.86 -22.99
C GLY A 189 -15.59 12.49 -23.25
N ILE A 190 -15.90 11.20 -23.38
CA ILE A 190 -17.23 10.68 -23.74
C ILE A 190 -18.15 10.65 -22.53
N TYR A 191 -17.57 10.64 -21.32
CA TYR A 191 -18.30 10.85 -20.07
C TYR A 191 -17.80 12.16 -19.44
N GLU A 192 -18.69 13.16 -19.32
CA GLU A 192 -18.43 14.31 -18.44
C GLU A 192 -18.20 13.75 -17.04
N ASP A 193 -16.99 13.93 -16.48
CA ASP A 193 -16.43 13.28 -15.27
C ASP A 193 -15.74 11.90 -15.46
N ALA A 194 -15.34 11.50 -16.67
CA ALA A 194 -14.66 10.23 -16.93
C ALA A 194 -13.42 10.04 -16.05
N ALA A 195 -13.54 9.17 -15.04
CA ALA A 195 -12.40 8.66 -14.31
C ALA A 195 -11.48 7.89 -15.29
N ASP A 196 -10.17 7.99 -15.07
CA ASP A 196 -9.21 7.13 -15.76
C ASP A 196 -9.64 5.66 -15.58
N TYR A 197 -9.79 4.93 -16.68
CA TYR A 197 -10.06 3.50 -16.65
C TYR A 197 -8.88 2.73 -17.23
N GLN A 198 -8.79 1.45 -16.91
CA GLN A 198 -7.65 0.62 -17.27
C GLN A 198 -8.05 -0.47 -18.27
N LEU A 199 -7.20 -0.66 -19.28
CA LEU A 199 -7.25 -1.82 -20.16
C LEU A 199 -6.06 -2.73 -19.85
N ASN A 200 -6.36 -4.01 -19.65
CA ASN A 200 -5.41 -5.06 -19.38
C ASN A 200 -5.19 -5.87 -20.64
N PHE A 201 -3.94 -5.95 -21.09
CA PHE A 201 -3.55 -6.69 -22.29
C PHE A 201 -2.75 -7.93 -21.89
N GLU A 202 -3.06 -9.02 -22.57
CA GLU A 202 -2.23 -10.21 -22.62
C GLU A 202 -1.71 -10.40 -24.05
N LEU A 203 -0.44 -10.75 -24.15
CA LEU A 203 0.22 -11.05 -25.42
C LEU A 203 0.97 -12.37 -25.32
N GLU A 204 1.09 -13.04 -26.45
CA GLU A 204 1.87 -14.26 -26.63
C GLU A 204 2.95 -14.01 -27.68
N LYS A 205 4.09 -14.71 -27.56
CA LYS A 205 5.14 -14.68 -28.58
C LYS A 205 5.03 -15.93 -29.46
N ILE A 206 4.47 -15.79 -30.66
CA ILE A 206 4.23 -16.89 -31.61
C ILE A 206 5.18 -16.71 -32.80
N ASN A 207 6.01 -17.72 -33.09
CA ASN A 207 6.99 -17.68 -34.18
C ASN A 207 7.94 -16.46 -34.15
N GLY A 208 8.21 -15.91 -32.97
CA GLY A 208 9.07 -14.74 -32.78
C GLY A 208 8.35 -13.38 -32.83
N GLU A 209 7.06 -13.37 -33.15
CA GLU A 209 6.22 -12.18 -33.20
C GLU A 209 5.34 -12.09 -31.95
N PHE A 210 5.19 -10.90 -31.40
CA PHE A 210 4.23 -10.64 -30.33
C PHE A 210 2.84 -10.45 -30.92
N LEU A 211 1.83 -11.08 -30.33
CA LEU A 211 0.44 -10.99 -30.74
C LEU A 211 -0.45 -10.86 -29.52
N ILE A 212 -1.44 -9.97 -29.59
CA ILE A 212 -2.44 -9.78 -28.54
C ILE A 212 -3.35 -11.00 -28.50
N SER A 213 -3.45 -11.63 -27.33
CA SER A 213 -4.31 -12.78 -27.07
C SER A 213 -5.58 -12.40 -26.29
N PHE A 214 -5.54 -11.30 -25.54
CA PHE A 214 -6.68 -10.83 -24.75
C PHE A 214 -6.60 -9.34 -24.45
N VAL A 215 -7.78 -8.71 -24.34
CA VAL A 215 -7.97 -7.35 -23.81
C VAL A 215 -9.18 -7.34 -22.88
N GLY A 216 -9.02 -6.80 -21.68
CA GLY A 216 -10.10 -6.63 -20.71
C GLY A 216 -10.12 -5.23 -20.09
N LYS A 217 -11.32 -4.72 -19.78
CA LYS A 217 -11.48 -3.46 -19.05
C LYS A 217 -11.58 -3.73 -17.55
N ASP A 218 -10.73 -3.08 -16.77
CA ASP A 218 -10.85 -3.01 -15.31
C ASP A 218 -11.53 -1.68 -14.96
N ALA A 219 -12.60 -1.74 -14.17
CA ALA A 219 -13.49 -0.62 -13.85
C ALA A 219 -13.35 -0.19 -12.39
#